data_AF-A0A661NI95-F1
#
_entry.id   AF-A0A661NI95-F1
#
_cell.length_a   1.000
_cell.length_b   1.000
_cell.length_c   1.000
_cell.angle_alpha   90.00
_cell.angle_beta   90.00
_cell.angle_gamma   90.00
#
_symmetry.space_group_name_H-M   'P 1'
#
loop_
_entity.id
_entity.type
_entity.pdbx_description
1 polymer ?
#
loop_
_entity_poly.entity_id
_entity_poly.type
_entity_poly.pdbx_seq_one_letter_code
_entity_poly.pdbx_strand_id
1 'polypeptide(L)' 'LALLRDADQLQGRCGRCEYRWACGGSRARAYAVSGELMGEDSLCSYEPVSKKA' A
#
# COMPACT_ATOMS: atom_id res chain seq x y z
N LEU A 1 -7.25 -5.97 -13.36
CA LEU A 1 -7.63 -6.53 -12.04
C LEU A 1 -6.49 -7.28 -11.34
N ALA A 2 -5.67 -8.05 -12.05
CA ALA A 2 -4.51 -8.76 -11.46
C ALA A 2 -3.57 -7.83 -10.66
N LEU A 3 -3.31 -6.62 -11.17
CA LEU A 3 -2.47 -5.61 -10.53
C LEU A 3 -2.89 -5.27 -9.08
N LEU A 4 -4.19 -5.19 -8.79
CA LEU A 4 -4.69 -4.80 -7.47
C LEU A 4 -4.50 -5.88 -6.40
N ARG A 5 -4.23 -7.12 -6.83
CA ARG A 5 -3.96 -8.25 -5.93
C ARG A 5 -2.47 -8.52 -5.73
N ASP A 6 -1.63 -7.85 -6.51
CA ASP A 6 -0.19 -7.99 -6.41
C ASP A 6 0.36 -6.99 -5.38
N ALA A 7 0.60 -7.48 -4.17
CA ALA A 7 1.15 -6.67 -3.09
C ALA A 7 2.61 -6.27 -3.36
N ASP A 8 3.29 -6.86 -4.35
CA ASP A 8 4.63 -6.44 -4.74
C ASP A 8 4.65 -5.13 -5.50
N GLN A 9 3.54 -4.74 -6.11
CA GLN A 9 3.39 -3.49 -6.84
C GLN A 9 3.05 -2.29 -5.93
N LEU A 10 2.78 -2.52 -4.63
CA LEU A 10 2.53 -1.44 -3.68
C LEU A 10 3.78 -0.58 -3.47
N GLN A 11 3.56 0.72 -3.36
CA GLN A 11 4.59 1.74 -3.19
C GLN A 11 4.47 2.43 -1.84
N GLY A 12 5.44 3.30 -1.51
CA GLY A 12 5.46 4.06 -0.26
C GLY A 12 5.47 3.17 0.99
N ARG A 13 4.73 3.57 2.03
CA ARG A 13 4.62 2.81 3.28
C ARG A 13 4.00 1.43 3.05
N CYS A 14 2.92 1.35 2.27
CA CYS A 14 2.25 0.08 1.95
C CYS A 14 3.17 -0.89 1.21
N GLY A 15 4.09 -0.39 0.37
CA GLY A 15 5.08 -1.21 -0.33
C GLY A 15 6.05 -1.92 0.59
N ARG A 16 6.52 -1.27 1.65
CA ARG A 16 7.50 -1.84 2.61
C ARG A 16 6.88 -2.53 3.82
N CYS A 17 5.58 -2.39 4.03
CA CYS A 17 4.85 -2.93 5.17
C CYS A 17 4.88 -4.46 5.26
N GLU A 18 5.20 -5.00 6.42
CA GLU A 18 5.13 -6.44 6.73
C GLU A 18 3.72 -7.03 6.54
N TYR A 19 2.68 -6.21 6.60
CA TYR A 19 1.28 -6.62 6.41
C TYR A 19 0.76 -6.39 4.98
N ARG A 20 1.61 -6.05 4.02
CA ARG A 20 1.19 -5.67 2.65
C ARG A 20 0.34 -6.71 1.92
N TRP A 21 0.53 -8.00 2.21
CA TRP A 21 -0.26 -9.10 1.63
C TRP A 21 -1.62 -9.30 2.32
N ALA A 22 -1.72 -8.97 3.60
CA ALA A 22 -2.95 -9.16 4.39
C ALA A 22 -3.85 -7.91 4.38
N CYS A 23 -3.25 -6.72 4.47
CA CYS A 23 -3.96 -5.45 4.55
C CYS A 23 -3.88 -4.68 3.22
N GLY A 24 -2.66 -4.42 2.74
CA GLY A 24 -2.41 -3.65 1.51
C GLY A 24 -2.87 -2.19 1.51
N GLY A 25 -3.72 -1.76 2.46
CA GLY A 25 -4.33 -0.43 2.52
C GLY A 25 -5.42 -0.20 1.47
N SER A 26 -6.20 0.87 1.62
CA SER A 26 -7.26 1.24 0.68
C SER A 26 -6.71 1.82 -0.63
N ARG A 27 -6.90 1.09 -1.73
CA ARG A 27 -6.47 1.54 -3.08
C ARG A 27 -7.31 2.70 -3.60
N ALA A 28 -8.60 2.70 -3.26
CA ALA A 28 -9.50 3.81 -3.59
C ALA A 28 -9.04 5.12 -2.92
N ARG A 29 -8.58 5.05 -1.66
CA ARG A 29 -8.11 6.24 -0.94
C ARG A 29 -6.76 6.73 -1.47
N ALA A 30 -5.83 5.83 -1.73
CA ALA A 30 -4.54 6.17 -2.33
C ALA A 30 -4.77 6.97 -3.63
N TYR A 31 -5.61 6.45 -4.53
CA TYR A 31 -5.95 7.14 -5.77
C TYR A 31 -6.67 8.48 -5.56
N ALA A 32 -7.65 8.54 -4.66
CA ALA A 32 -8.43 9.77 -4.42
C ALA A 32 -7.59 10.93 -3.86
N VAL A 33 -6.53 10.63 -3.09
CA VAL A 33 -5.71 11.65 -2.43
C VAL A 33 -4.49 12.04 -3.24
N SER A 34 -3.76 11.08 -3.82
CA SER A 34 -2.50 11.35 -4.52
C SER A 34 -2.53 11.06 -6.03
N GLY A 35 -3.60 10.45 -6.54
CA GLY A 35 -3.63 9.94 -7.92
C GLY A 35 -2.86 8.63 -8.11
N GLU A 36 -2.16 8.14 -7.08
CA GLU A 36 -1.35 6.94 -7.14
C GLU A 36 -2.13 5.72 -6.64
N LEU A 37 -2.66 4.92 -7.56
CA LEU A 37 -3.48 3.73 -7.22
C LEU A 37 -2.71 2.71 -6.36
N MET A 38 -1.40 2.57 -6.60
CA MET A 38 -0.54 1.66 -5.86
C MET A 38 0.22 2.35 -4.71
N GLY A 39 -0.11 3.62 -4.44
CA GLY A 39 0.48 4.40 -3.37
C GLY A 39 0.05 3.96 -1.97
N GLU A 40 0.41 4.79 -1.00
CA GLU A 40 0.06 4.59 0.41
C GLU A 40 -1.39 4.94 0.72
N ASP A 41 -1.97 4.25 1.72
CA ASP A 41 -3.25 4.68 2.29
C ASP A 41 -3.00 5.84 3.26
N SER A 42 -3.47 7.04 2.89
CA SER A 42 -3.23 8.28 3.62
C SER A 42 -3.79 8.30 5.05
N LEU A 43 -4.77 7.46 5.40
CA LEU A 43 -5.29 7.37 6.77
C LEU A 43 -4.72 6.19 7.56
N CYS A 44 -3.79 5.43 6.99
CA CYS A 44 -3.07 4.43 7.75
C CYS A 44 -2.13 5.11 8.75
N SER A 45 -2.40 4.92 10.04
CA SER A 45 -1.55 5.44 11.13
C SER A 45 -0.38 4.52 11.48
N TYR A 46 -0.32 3.33 10.88
CA TYR A 46 0.74 2.37 11.13
C TYR A 46 2.02 2.77 10.38
N GLU A 47 3.15 2.79 11.08
CA GLU A 47 4.47 2.97 10.48
C GLU A 47 5.17 1.60 10.37
N PRO A 48 5.49 1.13 9.15
CA PRO A 48 6.23 -0.11 8.95
C PRO A 48 7.59 -0.10 9.62
N VAL A 49 7.90 -1.14 10.40
CA VAL A 49 9.25 -1.33 10.96
C VAL A 49 10.12 -2.21 10.07
N SER A 50 9.51 -2.99 9.18
CA SER A 50 10.21 -3.80 8.20
C SER A 50 10.42 -3.03 6.89
N LYS A 51 11.56 -3.28 6.24
CA LYS A 51 11.71 -3.02 4.81
C LYS A 51 11.48 -4.36 4.11
N LYS A 52 10.80 -4.37 2.95
CA LYS A 52 10.80 -5.57 2.10
C LYS A 52 12.24 -6.09 2.01
N ALA A 53 12.41 -7.39 2.28
CA ALA A 53 13.62 -8.10 1.88
C ALA A 53 13.76 -8.06 0.35
#